data_AF-A0A1M4W6P3-F1
#
_entry.id   AF-A0A1M4W6P3-F1
#
_cell.length_a   1.000
_cell.length_b   1.000
_cell.length_c   1.000
_cell.angle_alpha   90.00
_cell.angle_beta   90.00
_cell.angle_gamma   90.00
#
_symmetry.space_group_name_H-M   'P 1'
#
loop_
_entity.id
_entity.type
_entity.pdbx_description
1 polymer ?
#
loop_
_entity_poly.entity_id
_entity_poly.type
_entity_poly.pdbx_seq_one_letter_code
_entity_poly.pdbx_strand_id
1 'polypeptide(L)'
;MNNYLTREQLKAKLNVGKAVEQWLGHYDSDDGRVLKWLRIYSQKEEYNLLYIECYDQGGVDNLDISDFTVVDPDEPYGLLDTFNTPDEVINFSLDKYGAEIDHFVNDGMIQEEYLNYLINK
;
A
#
# COMPACT_ATOMS: atom_id res chain seq x y z
N MET A 1 16.21 -0.83 -7.29
CA MET A 1 16.31 -1.96 -6.34
C MET A 1 15.67 -1.44 -5.07
N ASN A 2 14.45 -1.87 -4.79
CA ASN A 2 13.66 -1.26 -3.73
C ASN A 2 14.16 -1.76 -2.38
N ASN A 3 14.32 -0.83 -1.44
CA ASN A 3 14.82 -1.13 -0.11
C ASN A 3 13.68 -1.68 0.75
N TYR A 4 13.34 -2.94 0.54
CA TYR A 4 12.32 -3.62 1.31
C TYR A 4 12.68 -3.70 2.79
N LEU A 5 11.67 -3.56 3.63
CA LEU A 5 11.78 -3.59 5.08
C LEU A 5 11.74 -5.02 5.59
N THR A 6 12.63 -5.36 6.52
CA THR A 6 12.45 -6.57 7.32
C THR A 6 11.25 -6.40 8.25
N ARG A 7 10.68 -7.51 8.74
CA ARG A 7 9.60 -7.49 9.76
C ARG A 7 9.95 -6.62 10.97
N GLU A 8 11.20 -6.64 11.42
CA GLU A 8 11.64 -5.83 12.56
C GLU A 8 11.66 -4.34 12.22
N GLN A 9 12.15 -3.97 11.04
CA GLN A 9 12.18 -2.58 10.56
C GLN A 9 10.76 -2.04 10.34
N LEU A 10 9.89 -2.86 9.76
CA LEU A 10 8.46 -2.61 9.57
C LEU A 10 7.79 -2.26 10.90
N LYS A 11 7.91 -3.14 11.91
CA LYS A 11 7.38 -2.91 13.26
C LYS A 11 7.99 -1.68 13.91
N ALA A 12 9.30 -1.49 13.81
CA ALA A 12 9.99 -0.34 14.39
C ALA A 12 9.45 0.98 13.82
N LYS A 13 9.20 1.04 12.51
CA LYS A 13 8.61 2.22 11.84
C LYS A 13 7.19 2.50 12.31
N LEU A 14 6.34 1.48 12.35
CA LEU A 14 4.97 1.62 12.83
C LEU A 14 4.93 2.11 14.29
N ASN A 15 5.81 1.59 15.16
CA ASN A 15 5.87 2.01 16.56
C ASN A 15 6.30 3.48 16.75
N VAL A 16 6.99 4.07 15.78
CA VAL A 16 7.41 5.50 15.84
C VAL A 16 6.54 6.43 14.99
N GLY A 17 5.34 5.97 14.59
CA GLY A 17 4.41 6.81 13.83
C GLY A 17 4.73 6.94 12.34
N LYS A 18 5.59 6.09 11.79
CA LYS A 18 5.95 6.11 10.37
C LYS A 18 5.11 5.10 9.60
N ALA A 19 4.53 5.57 8.49
CA ALA A 19 3.80 4.72 7.58
C ALA A 19 4.75 3.84 6.75
N VAL A 20 4.19 2.76 6.25
CA VAL A 20 4.81 1.77 5.39
C VAL A 20 3.80 1.33 4.35
N GLU A 21 4.28 0.96 3.18
CA GLU A 21 3.43 0.73 2.01
C GLU A 21 3.81 -0.59 1.37
N GLN A 22 2.89 -1.18 0.61
CA GLN A 22 3.21 -2.35 -0.21
C GLN A 22 2.39 -2.37 -1.49
N TRP A 23 3.08 -2.62 -2.60
CA TRP A 23 2.47 -2.89 -3.88
C TRP A 23 1.89 -4.31 -3.92
N LEU A 24 0.63 -4.45 -4.34
CA LEU A 24 -0.06 -5.75 -4.44
C LEU A 24 -0.31 -6.18 -5.89
N GLY A 25 0.11 -5.38 -6.86
CA GLY A 25 -0.09 -5.65 -8.28
C GLY A 25 -1.23 -4.87 -8.91
N HIS A 26 -1.76 -5.42 -9.99
CA HIS A 26 -2.81 -4.81 -10.79
C HIS A 26 -3.76 -5.89 -11.33
N TYR A 27 -4.90 -5.45 -11.85
CA TYR A 27 -5.78 -6.28 -12.66
C TYR A 27 -6.45 -5.41 -13.74
N ASP A 28 -6.93 -6.04 -14.80
CA ASP A 28 -7.72 -5.36 -15.83
C ASP A 28 -9.22 -5.57 -15.52
N SER A 29 -9.98 -4.48 -15.48
CA SER A 29 -11.44 -4.45 -15.37
C SER A 29 -12.05 -3.90 -16.68
N ASP A 30 -13.38 -3.92 -16.78
CA ASP A 30 -14.09 -3.35 -17.95
C ASP A 30 -13.86 -1.84 -18.08
N ASP A 31 -13.61 -1.14 -16.97
CA ASP A 31 -13.39 0.31 -16.89
C ASP A 31 -11.91 0.72 -17.04
N GLY A 32 -11.01 -0.27 -17.16
CA GLY A 32 -9.59 -0.06 -17.37
C GLY A 32 -8.72 -0.84 -16.40
N ARG A 33 -7.44 -0.47 -16.33
CA ARG A 33 -6.50 -1.11 -15.41
C ARG A 33 -6.65 -0.54 -14.01
N VAL A 34 -6.67 -1.43 -13.03
CA VAL A 34 -6.75 -1.09 -11.60
C VAL A 34 -5.47 -1.51 -10.91
N LEU A 35 -4.90 -0.60 -10.13
CA LEU A 35 -3.74 -0.81 -9.29
C LEU A 35 -4.20 -1.14 -7.88
N LYS A 36 -3.48 -2.05 -7.21
CA LYS A 36 -3.76 -2.47 -5.83
C LYS A 36 -2.54 -2.24 -4.96
N TRP A 37 -2.74 -1.59 -3.83
CA TRP A 37 -1.66 -1.36 -2.87
C TRP A 37 -2.20 -1.15 -1.46
N LEU A 38 -1.30 -1.23 -0.49
CA LEU A 38 -1.59 -1.07 0.93
C LEU A 38 -0.79 0.07 1.51
N ARG A 39 -1.37 0.72 2.52
CA ARG A 39 -0.68 1.62 3.43
C ARG A 39 -1.01 1.26 4.86
N ILE A 40 0.02 1.01 5.66
CA ILE A 40 -0.12 0.80 7.11
C ILE A 40 0.50 2.00 7.83
N TYR A 41 -0.23 2.58 8.77
CA TYR A 41 0.27 3.69 9.58
C TYR A 41 -0.27 3.60 11.00
N SER A 42 0.43 4.20 11.96
CA SER A 42 -0.08 4.32 13.33
C SER A 42 -0.51 5.75 13.61
N GLN A 43 -1.58 5.86 14.39
CA GLN A 43 -2.10 7.13 14.88
C GLN A 43 -2.50 6.97 16.34
N LYS A 44 -1.88 7.75 17.23
CA LYS A 44 -2.01 7.59 18.69
C LYS A 44 -1.59 6.18 19.14
N GLU A 45 -2.54 5.35 19.56
CA GLU A 45 -2.34 3.99 20.08
C GLU A 45 -2.94 2.93 19.15
N GLU A 46 -3.37 3.34 17.95
CA GLU A 46 -4.02 2.47 16.97
C GLU A 46 -3.15 2.32 15.71
N TYR A 47 -3.27 1.15 15.07
CA TYR A 47 -2.62 0.82 13.82
C TYR A 47 -3.69 0.66 12.74
N ASN A 48 -3.54 1.39 11.66
CA ASN A 48 -4.52 1.48 10.59
C ASN A 48 -3.93 0.86 9.32
N LEU A 49 -4.75 0.11 8.60
CA LEU A 49 -4.47 -0.40 7.28
C LEU A 49 -5.47 0.20 6.31
N LEU A 50 -4.96 0.80 5.25
CA LEU A 50 -5.72 1.19 4.08
C LEU A 50 -5.40 0.24 2.93
N TYR A 51 -6.43 -0.40 2.38
CA TYR A 51 -6.37 -1.12 1.12
C TYR A 51 -6.97 -0.27 0.01
N ILE A 52 -6.16 0.03 -1.00
CA ILE A 52 -6.49 1.02 -2.01
C ILE A 52 -6.50 0.33 -3.37
N GLU A 53 -7.64 0.46 -4.05
CA GLU A 53 -7.79 0.16 -5.47
C GLU A 53 -8.03 1.47 -6.21
N CYS A 54 -7.17 1.80 -7.15
CA CYS A 54 -7.30 3.01 -7.96
C CYS A 54 -7.08 2.72 -9.44
N TYR A 55 -7.71 3.51 -10.30
CA TYR A 55 -7.52 3.39 -11.74
C TYR A 55 -6.09 3.81 -12.11
N ASP A 56 -5.48 3.05 -13.02
CA ASP A 56 -4.17 3.36 -13.61
C ASP A 56 -4.29 4.58 -14.53
N GLN A 57 -4.21 5.76 -13.92
CA GLN A 57 -4.26 7.07 -14.59
C GLN A 57 -2.87 7.69 -14.77
N GLY A 58 -1.84 6.93 -14.40
CA GLY A 58 -0.47 7.40 -14.33
C GLY A 58 0.34 7.14 -15.59
N GLY A 59 1.65 7.36 -15.42
CA GLY A 59 2.65 7.06 -16.44
C GLY A 59 4.03 7.48 -15.94
N VAL A 60 5.05 7.39 -16.80
CA VAL A 60 6.43 7.76 -16.44
C VAL A 60 6.57 9.20 -15.95
N ASP A 61 5.67 10.09 -16.38
CA ASP A 61 5.61 11.50 -15.99
C ASP A 61 4.61 11.78 -14.83
N ASN A 62 3.85 10.78 -14.39
CA ASN A 62 2.88 10.86 -13.29
C ASN A 62 2.88 9.56 -12.47
N LEU A 63 3.69 9.53 -11.42
CA LEU A 63 3.91 8.34 -10.58
C LEU A 63 3.13 8.37 -9.26
N ASP A 64 2.44 9.47 -8.96
CA ASP A 64 1.79 9.65 -7.66
C ASP A 64 0.47 8.90 -7.59
N ILE A 65 0.55 7.58 -7.38
CA ILE A 65 -0.62 6.71 -7.32
C ILE A 65 -1.55 7.02 -6.13
N SER A 66 -1.10 7.85 -5.18
CA SER A 66 -1.92 8.29 -4.04
C SER A 66 -2.94 9.36 -4.42
N ASP A 67 -2.72 10.05 -5.54
CA ASP A 67 -3.62 11.04 -6.12
C ASP A 67 -4.57 10.45 -7.18
N PHE A 68 -4.48 9.14 -7.45
CA PHE A 68 -5.29 8.50 -8.48
C PHE A 68 -6.73 8.30 -8.01
N THR A 69 -7.65 8.28 -8.96
CA THR A 69 -9.07 8.06 -8.68
C THR A 69 -9.28 6.65 -8.17
N VAL A 70 -9.82 6.51 -6.96
CA VAL A 70 -10.20 5.21 -6.39
C VAL A 70 -11.33 4.56 -7.19
N VAL A 71 -11.36 3.23 -7.18
CA VAL A 71 -12.40 2.45 -7.88
C VAL A 71 -13.75 2.56 -7.16
N ASP A 72 -13.73 2.49 -5.82
CA ASP A 72 -14.92 2.57 -4.99
C ASP A 72 -15.18 4.03 -4.54
N PRO A 73 -16.22 4.70 -5.05
CA PRO A 73 -16.53 6.08 -4.67
C PRO A 73 -17.06 6.22 -3.24
N ASP A 74 -17.58 5.14 -2.65
CA ASP A 74 -18.04 5.14 -1.26
C ASP A 74 -16.86 5.09 -0.28
N GLU A 75 -15.68 4.66 -0.75
CA GLU A 75 -14.44 4.52 0.00
C GLU A 75 -13.32 5.40 -0.62
N PRO A 76 -13.44 6.74 -0.55
CA PRO A 76 -12.59 7.70 -1.28
C PRO A 76 -11.10 7.65 -0.92
N TYR A 77 -10.74 6.93 0.15
CA TYR A 77 -9.37 6.76 0.63
C TYR A 77 -8.94 5.28 0.66
N GLY A 78 -9.75 4.38 0.11
CA GLY A 78 -9.62 2.93 0.25
C GLY A 78 -10.28 2.39 1.52
N LEU A 79 -10.29 1.06 1.64
CA LEU A 79 -10.89 0.34 2.76
C LEU A 79 -10.01 0.44 4.01
N LEU A 80 -10.59 0.95 5.09
CA LEU A 80 -9.92 1.15 6.37
C LEU A 80 -10.23 0.01 7.36
N ASP A 81 -9.17 -0.67 7.83
CA ASP A 81 -9.21 -1.62 8.94
C ASP A 81 -8.30 -1.11 10.09
N THR A 82 -8.75 -1.19 11.35
CA THR A 82 -8.02 -0.66 12.53
C THR A 82 -7.72 -1.75 13.56
N PHE A 83 -6.53 -1.69 14.17
CA PHE A 83 -5.97 -2.70 15.07
C PHE A 83 -5.27 -2.08 16.27
N ASN A 84 -5.03 -2.87 17.32
CA ASN A 84 -4.41 -2.40 18.56
C ASN A 84 -2.90 -2.67 18.61
N THR A 85 -2.39 -3.55 17.74
CA THR A 85 -0.98 -3.92 17.73
C THR A 85 -0.38 -3.94 16.33
N PRO A 86 0.94 -3.74 16.18
CA PRO A 86 1.59 -3.81 14.88
C PRO A 86 1.54 -5.24 14.31
N ASP A 87 1.60 -6.28 15.14
CA ASP A 87 1.54 -7.66 14.66
C ASP A 87 0.14 -8.01 14.11
N GLU A 88 -0.94 -7.52 14.73
CA GLU A 88 -2.31 -7.72 14.24
C GLU A 88 -2.48 -7.14 12.83
N VAL A 89 -2.14 -5.87 12.64
CA VAL A 89 -2.29 -5.20 11.33
C VAL A 89 -1.42 -5.84 10.25
N ILE A 90 -0.18 -6.24 10.61
CA ILE A 90 0.72 -6.91 9.67
C ILE A 90 0.13 -8.26 9.29
N ASN A 91 -0.19 -9.13 10.26
CA ASN A 91 -0.70 -10.46 9.95
C ASN A 91 -2.01 -10.38 9.14
N PHE A 92 -2.91 -9.46 9.49
CA PHE A 92 -4.15 -9.25 8.73
C PHE A 92 -3.88 -8.82 7.29
N SER A 93 -2.87 -7.98 7.04
CA SER A 93 -2.49 -7.58 5.68
C SER A 93 -2.03 -8.78 4.83
N LEU A 94 -1.26 -9.70 5.43
CA LEU A 94 -0.79 -10.91 4.77
C LEU A 94 -1.96 -11.85 4.46
N ASP A 95 -2.83 -12.08 5.45
CA ASP A 95 -3.92 -13.06 5.37
C ASP A 95 -5.07 -12.61 4.46
N LYS A 96 -5.50 -11.35 4.56
CA LYS A 96 -6.68 -10.83 3.83
C LYS A 96 -6.34 -10.36 2.42
N TYR A 97 -5.24 -9.62 2.27
CA TYR A 97 -4.91 -8.92 1.02
C TYR A 97 -3.73 -9.55 0.26
N GLY A 98 -3.13 -10.61 0.80
CA GLY A 98 -2.00 -11.29 0.16
C GLY A 98 -0.71 -10.47 0.15
N ALA A 99 -0.55 -9.56 1.12
CA ALA A 99 0.71 -8.88 1.31
C ALA A 99 1.83 -9.89 1.65
N GLU A 100 3.06 -9.54 1.29
CA GLU A 100 4.27 -10.30 1.59
C GLU A 100 5.11 -9.56 2.63
N ILE A 101 5.59 -10.29 3.64
CA ILE A 101 6.23 -9.69 4.82
C ILE A 101 7.54 -8.96 4.49
N ASP A 102 8.18 -9.34 3.40
CA ASP A 102 9.48 -8.88 2.90
C ASP A 102 9.37 -7.98 1.67
N HIS A 103 8.17 -7.48 1.35
CA HIS A 103 7.91 -6.56 0.24
C HIS A 103 7.36 -5.19 0.67
N PHE A 104 7.32 -4.91 1.97
CA PHE A 104 6.96 -3.58 2.47
C PHE A 104 8.08 -2.58 2.19
N VAL A 105 7.69 -1.36 1.83
CA VAL A 105 8.57 -0.22 1.59
C VAL A 105 8.23 0.94 2.54
N ASN A 106 9.06 1.98 2.54
CA ASN A 106 8.79 3.19 3.31
C ASN A 106 7.66 4.01 2.67
N ASP A 107 6.98 4.83 3.48
CA ASP A 107 6.06 5.87 3.02
C ASP A 107 6.64 6.67 1.84
N GLY A 108 5.87 6.79 0.76
CA GLY A 108 6.25 7.47 -0.48
C GLY A 108 7.06 6.62 -1.47
N MET A 109 7.58 5.47 -1.07
CA MET A 109 8.31 4.58 -1.98
C MET A 109 7.38 3.75 -2.87
N ILE A 110 6.07 3.76 -2.62
CA ILE A 110 5.11 3.10 -3.50
C ILE A 110 5.15 3.65 -4.95
N GLN A 111 5.57 4.89 -5.13
CA GLN A 111 5.76 5.50 -6.46
C GLN A 111 6.93 4.84 -7.21
N GLU A 112 7.96 4.39 -6.51
CA GLU A 112 9.08 3.63 -7.10
C GLU A 112 8.64 2.21 -7.51
N GLU A 113 7.77 1.56 -6.70
CA GLU A 113 7.14 0.28 -7.08
C GLU A 113 6.33 0.44 -8.37
N TYR A 114 5.55 1.51 -8.45
CA TYR A 114 4.74 1.80 -9.63
C TYR A 114 5.61 2.07 -10.87
N LEU A 115 6.69 2.85 -10.74
CA LEU A 115 7.65 3.05 -11.83
C LEU A 115 8.29 1.73 -12.28
N ASN A 116 8.67 0.86 -11.33
CA ASN A 116 9.21 -0.46 -11.66
C ASN A 116 8.18 -1.28 -12.45
N TYR A 117 6.91 -1.27 -12.06
CA TYR A 117 5.84 -1.91 -12.81
C TYR A 117 5.73 -1.34 -14.24
N LEU A 118 5.79 -0.02 -14.43
CA LEU A 118 5.71 0.62 -15.74
C LEU A 118 6.87 0.22 -16.67
N ILE A 119 8.09 0.11 -16.14
CA ILE A 119 9.29 -0.22 -16.92
C ILE A 119 9.37 -1.71 -17.27
N ASN A 120 8.82 -2.58 -16.43
CA ASN A 120 8.84 -4.03 -16.62
C ASN A 120 7.57 -4.60 -17.26
N LYS A 121 6.66 -3.74 -17.73
CA LYS A 121 5.44 -4.10 -18.44
C LYS A 121 5.72 -4.61 -19.87
#